data_AF-A0A363TMM8-F1
#
_entry.id   AF-A0A363TMM8-F1
#
_cell.length_a   1.000
_cell.length_b   1.000
_cell.length_c   1.000
_cell.angle_alpha   90.00
_cell.angle_beta   90.00
_cell.angle_gamma   90.00
#
_symmetry.space_group_name_H-M   'P 1'
#
loop_
_entity.id
_entity.type
_entity.pdbx_description
1 polymer ?
#
loop_
_entity_poly.entity_id
_entity_poly.type
_entity_poly.pdbx_seq_one_letter_code
_entity_poly.pdbx_strand_id
1 'polypeptide(L)'
;MTRPGIPDKFYFKIGEVSEILGVPPYVVRFWETEFRLTPAKNRSRHRVYNRQELDTLIEIKSLLYEERFTIEGAQKKLKDRVKDKSKQLNLTLEERSHMTLLKRVKKDLTKIREILEH
;
A
#
# COMPACT_ATOMS: atom_id res chain seq x y z
N MET A 1 6.09 -9.91 3.44
CA MET A 1 6.52 -10.49 2.15
C MET A 1 7.61 -9.60 1.59
N THR A 2 8.85 -10.08 1.59
CA THR A 2 10.04 -9.30 1.18
C THR A 2 10.14 -9.32 -0.35
N ARG A 3 10.13 -8.15 -1.00
CA ARG A 3 10.44 -8.05 -2.44
C ARG A 3 11.90 -8.49 -2.66
N PRO A 4 12.21 -9.41 -3.60
CA PRO A 4 13.57 -9.86 -3.84
C PRO A 4 14.46 -8.66 -4.27
N GLY A 5 15.62 -8.51 -3.62
CA GLY A 5 16.59 -7.44 -3.89
C GLY A 5 16.58 -6.25 -2.91
N ILE A 6 15.61 -6.14 -2.00
CA ILE A 6 15.60 -5.10 -0.96
C ILE A 6 15.93 -5.72 0.40
N PRO A 7 16.96 -5.23 1.13
CA PRO A 7 17.29 -5.70 2.47
C PRO A 7 16.09 -5.70 3.42
N ASP A 8 16.04 -6.68 4.32
CA ASP A 8 15.04 -6.73 5.40
C ASP A 8 15.44 -5.77 6.52
N LYS A 9 15.30 -4.47 6.24
CA LYS A 9 15.58 -3.35 7.15
C LYS A 9 14.31 -2.53 7.33
N PHE A 10 14.10 -2.03 8.55
CA PHE A 10 12.94 -1.18 8.87
C PHE A 10 13.04 0.23 8.29
N TYR A 11 14.27 0.73 8.13
CA TYR A 11 14.54 2.09 7.65
C TYR A 11 15.69 2.10 6.65
N PHE A 12 15.55 2.93 5.62
CA PHE A 12 16.53 3.13 4.54
C PHE A 12 17.01 4.58 4.58
N LYS A 13 18.31 4.82 4.44
CA LYS A 13 18.87 6.17 4.28
C LYS A 13 18.62 6.67 2.86
N ILE A 14 18.61 8.00 2.65
CA ILE A 14 18.44 8.58 1.31
C ILE A 14 19.45 8.05 0.27
N GLY A 15 20.68 7.73 0.69
CA GLY A 15 21.68 7.10 -0.19
C GLY A 15 21.25 5.71 -0.66
N GLU A 16 20.83 4.85 0.27
CA GLU A 16 20.30 3.51 -0.05
C GLU A 16 19.06 3.61 -0.94
N VAL A 17 18.15 4.54 -0.66
CA VAL A 17 16.96 4.77 -1.49
C VAL A 17 17.33 5.23 -2.90
N SER A 18 18.31 6.13 -3.02
CA SER A 18 18.83 6.62 -4.30
C SER A 18 19.44 5.48 -5.12
N GLU A 19 20.20 4.60 -4.50
CA GLU A 19 20.78 3.41 -5.15
C GLU A 19 19.70 2.43 -5.60
N ILE A 20 18.71 2.12 -4.74
CA ILE A 20 17.59 1.21 -5.06
C ILE A 20 16.77 1.75 -6.23
N LEU A 21 16.49 3.06 -6.24
CA LEU A 21 15.73 3.69 -7.30
C LEU A 21 16.57 3.99 -8.54
N GLY A 22 17.89 3.98 -8.46
CA GLY A 22 18.78 4.38 -9.55
C GLY A 22 18.58 5.84 -9.98
N VAL A 23 18.20 6.72 -9.05
CA VAL A 23 18.03 8.17 -9.30
C VAL A 23 18.85 8.96 -8.29
N PRO A 24 19.38 10.14 -8.66
CA PRO A 24 20.16 10.96 -7.75
C PRO A 24 19.37 11.38 -6.48
N PRO A 25 20.05 11.59 -5.33
CA PRO A 25 19.37 11.97 -4.09
C PRO A 25 18.54 13.26 -4.16
N TYR A 26 18.89 14.21 -5.04
CA TYR A 26 18.10 15.43 -5.21
C TYR A 26 16.75 15.15 -5.89
N VAL A 27 16.65 14.12 -6.74
CA VAL A 27 15.38 13.70 -7.36
C VAL A 27 14.47 13.11 -6.30
N VAL A 28 15.00 12.28 -5.40
CA VAL A 28 14.24 11.75 -4.26
C VAL A 28 13.69 12.89 -3.40
N ARG A 29 14.51 13.92 -3.10
CA ARG A 29 14.06 15.11 -2.36
C ARG A 29 12.98 15.90 -3.10
N PHE A 30 13.12 16.04 -4.41
CA PHE A 30 12.11 16.70 -5.22
C PHE A 30 10.77 15.94 -5.14
N TRP A 31 10.80 14.61 -5.25
CA TRP A 31 9.60 13.78 -5.10
C TRP A 31 9.01 13.83 -3.69
N GLU A 32 9.81 13.99 -2.63
CA GLU A 32 9.27 14.21 -1.29
C GLU A 32 8.34 15.42 -1.25
N THR A 33 8.75 16.53 -1.87
CA THR A 33 7.95 17.76 -1.93
C THR A 33 6.72 17.57 -2.80
N GLU A 34 6.89 17.06 -4.03
CA GLU A 34 5.78 16.91 -4.98
C GLU A 34 4.72 15.92 -4.49
N PHE A 35 5.14 14.77 -3.93
CA PHE A 35 4.23 13.72 -3.49
C PHE A 35 3.90 13.80 -1.99
N ARG A 36 4.30 14.89 -1.32
CA ARG A 36 4.04 15.16 0.10
C ARG A 36 4.48 14.02 1.03
N LEU A 37 5.62 13.39 0.72
CA LEU A 37 6.24 12.39 1.59
C LEU A 37 6.97 13.10 2.74
N THR A 38 6.80 12.62 3.96
CA THR A 38 7.41 13.20 5.16
C THR A 38 8.36 12.20 5.82
N PRO A 39 9.52 11.91 5.20
CA PRO A 39 10.48 10.96 5.76
C PRO A 39 10.94 11.42 7.14
N ALA A 40 11.05 10.47 8.06
CA ALA A 40 11.55 10.75 9.40
C ALA A 40 13.01 11.21 9.35
N LYS A 41 13.44 11.94 10.38
CA LYS A 41 14.85 12.31 10.57
C LYS A 41 15.44 11.46 11.68
N ASN A 42 16.62 10.90 11.44
CA ASN A 42 17.37 10.21 12.49
C ASN A 42 18.02 11.22 13.47
N ARG A 43 18.70 10.71 14.50
CA ARG A 43 19.40 11.53 15.52
C ARG A 43 20.40 12.52 14.91
N SER A 44 21.03 12.15 13.80
CA SER A 44 21.99 12.97 13.05
C SER A 44 21.31 13.84 11.98
N ARG A 45 19.98 14.01 12.03
CA ARG A 45 19.15 14.80 11.09
C ARG A 45 19.15 14.32 9.63
N HIS A 46 19.63 13.12 9.35
CA HIS A 46 19.51 12.50 8.03
C HIS A 46 18.11 11.91 7.82
N ARG A 47 17.60 12.04 6.59
CA ARG A 47 16.33 11.44 6.19
C ARG A 47 16.43 9.92 6.20
N VAL A 48 15.43 9.29 6.79
CA VAL A 48 15.23 7.85 6.78
C VAL A 48 13.82 7.55 6.31
N TYR A 49 13.70 6.56 5.43
CA TYR A 49 12.45 6.16 4.81
C TYR A 49 12.08 4.79 5.34
N ASN A 50 10.83 4.61 5.73
CA ASN A 50 10.32 3.29 6.07
C ASN A 50 10.03 2.49 4.79
N ARG A 51 9.65 1.21 4.96
CA ARG A 51 9.32 0.33 3.83
C ARG A 51 8.18 0.86 2.96
N GLN A 52 7.14 1.43 3.59
CA GLN A 52 5.98 1.95 2.88
C GLN A 52 6.32 3.16 2.02
N GLU A 53 7.15 4.07 2.53
CA GLU A 53 7.64 5.23 1.79
C GLU A 53 8.55 4.81 0.63
N LEU A 54 9.41 3.81 0.83
CA LEU A 54 10.21 3.23 -0.24
C LEU A 54 9.33 2.62 -1.33
N ASP A 55 8.30 1.86 -0.96
CA ASP A 55 7.37 1.26 -1.93
C ASP A 55 6.62 2.33 -2.73
N THR A 56 6.22 3.44 -2.09
CA THR A 56 5.61 4.59 -2.79
C THR A 56 6.60 5.26 -3.75
N LEU A 57 7.87 5.43 -3.37
CA LEU A 57 8.89 6.00 -4.25
C LEU A 57 9.18 5.10 -5.47
N ILE A 58 9.16 3.77 -5.29
CA ILE A 58 9.27 2.82 -6.40
C ILE A 58 8.10 2.99 -7.38
N GLU A 59 6.89 3.14 -6.86
CA GLU A 59 5.70 3.36 -7.69
C GLU A 59 5.75 4.71 -8.42
N ILE A 60 6.19 5.78 -7.75
CA ILE A 60 6.43 7.09 -8.38
C ILE A 60 7.40 6.95 -9.55
N LYS A 61 8.53 6.25 -9.36
CA LYS A 61 9.50 6.01 -10.42
C LYS A 61 8.87 5.32 -11.62
N SER A 62 8.12 4.24 -11.42
CA SER A 62 7.44 3.51 -12.50
C SER A 62 6.49 4.43 -13.27
N LEU A 63 5.66 5.20 -12.56
CA LEU A 63 4.72 6.14 -13.16
C LEU A 63 5.39 7.21 -14.04
N LEU A 64 6.51 7.77 -13.58
CA LEU A 64 7.19 8.86 -14.29
C LEU A 64 8.08 8.36 -15.43
N TYR A 65 8.84 7.28 -15.22
CA TYR A 65 9.83 6.81 -16.18
C TYR A 65 9.32 5.75 -17.15
N GLU A 66 8.51 4.81 -16.67
CA GLU A 66 8.02 3.68 -17.49
C GLU A 66 6.71 4.07 -18.17
N GLU A 67 5.77 4.60 -17.39
CA GLU A 67 4.44 4.97 -17.87
C GLU A 67 4.33 6.42 -18.40
N ARG A 68 5.42 7.20 -18.29
CA ARG A 68 5.55 8.57 -18.84
C ARG A 68 4.47 9.56 -18.36
N PHE A 69 3.96 9.39 -17.15
CA PHE A 69 3.07 10.38 -16.54
C PHE A 69 3.81 11.68 -16.21
N THR A 70 3.09 12.80 -16.23
CA THR A 70 3.52 14.03 -15.56
C THR A 70 3.42 13.87 -14.04
N ILE A 71 4.04 14.78 -13.28
CA ILE A 71 3.94 14.78 -11.82
C ILE A 71 2.48 14.81 -11.36
N GLU A 72 1.66 15.70 -11.94
CA GLU A 72 0.23 15.80 -11.62
C GLU A 72 -0.54 14.51 -11.95
N GLY A 73 -0.24 13.91 -13.11
CA GLY A 73 -0.84 12.65 -13.53
C GLY A 73 -0.51 11.49 -12.59
N ALA A 74 0.77 11.39 -12.18
CA ALA A 74 1.23 10.39 -11.23
C ALA A 74 0.59 10.59 -9.84
N GLN A 75 0.48 11.85 -9.35
CA GLN A 75 -0.20 12.16 -8.09
C GLN A 75 -1.66 11.72 -8.11
N LYS A 76 -2.37 12.00 -9.20
CA LYS A 76 -3.77 11.58 -9.36
C LYS A 76 -3.88 10.06 -9.33
N LYS A 77 -3.06 9.37 -10.11
CA LYS A 77 -3.06 7.90 -10.21
C LYS A 77 -2.76 7.22 -8.87
N LEU A 78 -1.81 7.74 -8.09
CA LEU A 78 -1.53 7.25 -6.74
C LEU A 78 -2.73 7.42 -5.80
N LYS A 79 -3.40 8.58 -5.83
CA LYS A 79 -4.60 8.82 -5.01
C LYS A 79 -5.75 7.89 -5.38
N ASP A 80 -5.96 7.65 -6.66
CA ASP A 80 -7.03 6.78 -7.14
C ASP A 80 -6.78 5.32 -6.73
N ARG A 81 -5.54 4.83 -6.80
CA ARG A 81 -5.18 3.49 -6.31
C ARG A 81 -5.42 3.29 -4.82
N VAL A 82 -5.17 4.32 -4.00
CA VAL A 82 -5.46 4.26 -2.55
C VAL A 82 -6.96 4.12 -2.32
N LYS A 83 -7.80 4.84 -3.08
CA LYS A 83 -9.26 4.73 -3.01
C LYS A 83 -9.76 3.37 -3.48
N ASP A 84 -9.17 2.80 -4.52
CA ASP A 84 -9.58 1.48 -5.02
C ASP A 84 -9.19 0.37 -4.03
N LYS A 85 -7.99 0.46 -3.44
CA LYS A 85 -7.55 -0.48 -2.41
C LYS A 85 -8.42 -0.44 -1.15
N SER A 86 -8.85 0.76 -0.72
CA SER A 86 -9.75 0.88 0.42
C SER A 86 -11.16 0.36 0.11
N LYS A 87 -11.69 0.61 -1.09
CA LYS A 87 -12.95 0.02 -1.55
C LYS A 87 -12.89 -1.51 -1.57
N GLN A 88 -11.84 -2.09 -2.14
CA GLN A 88 -11.65 -3.55 -2.16
C GLN A 88 -11.60 -4.12 -0.74
N LEU A 89 -10.87 -3.48 0.17
CA LEU A 89 -10.79 -3.92 1.57
C LEU A 89 -12.17 -3.88 2.25
N ASN A 90 -12.95 -2.82 2.02
CA ASN A 90 -14.31 -2.70 2.56
C ASN A 90 -15.24 -3.80 2.03
N LEU A 91 -15.22 -4.06 0.72
CA LEU A 91 -15.97 -5.16 0.11
C LEU A 91 -15.59 -6.51 0.75
N THR A 92 -14.30 -6.75 0.97
CA THR A 92 -13.84 -8.01 1.58
C THR A 92 -14.31 -8.16 3.04
N LEU A 93 -14.40 -7.04 3.77
CA LEU A 93 -14.92 -7.03 5.14
C LEU A 93 -16.43 -7.28 5.18
N GLU A 94 -17.19 -6.69 4.25
CA GLU A 94 -18.62 -6.94 4.07
C GLU A 94 -18.90 -8.38 3.65
N GLU A 95 -18.15 -8.95 2.71
CA GLU A 95 -18.29 -10.35 2.31
C GLU A 95 -18.10 -11.31 3.50
N ARG A 96 -17.13 -11.01 4.38
CA ARG A 96 -16.90 -11.80 5.61
C ARG A 96 -18.07 -11.68 6.59
N SER A 97 -18.62 -10.48 6.79
CA SER A 97 -19.78 -10.31 7.70
C SER A 97 -21.02 -11.02 7.14
N HIS A 98 -21.28 -10.90 5.84
CA HIS A 98 -22.36 -11.62 5.16
C HIS A 98 -22.18 -13.14 5.26
N MET A 99 -20.95 -13.65 5.13
CA MET A 99 -20.63 -15.07 5.31
C MET A 99 -20.96 -15.56 6.73
N THR A 100 -20.68 -14.77 7.77
CA THR A 100 -21.02 -15.14 9.15
C THR A 100 -22.53 -15.20 9.37
N LEU A 101 -23.28 -14.27 8.79
CA LEU A 101 -24.74 -14.26 8.83
C LEU A 101 -25.33 -15.47 8.09
N LEU A 102 -24.86 -15.74 6.87
CA LEU A 102 -25.31 -16.88 6.07
C LEU A 102 -25.05 -18.21 6.78
N LYS A 103 -23.89 -18.37 7.44
CA LYS A 103 -23.60 -19.56 8.25
C LYS A 103 -24.58 -19.72 9.41
N ARG A 104 -24.96 -18.62 10.06
CA ARG A 104 -25.94 -18.63 11.16
C ARG A 104 -27.33 -19.00 10.66
N VAL A 105 -27.82 -18.33 9.61
CA VAL A 105 -29.12 -18.62 8.99
C VAL A 105 -29.19 -20.06 8.51
N LYS A 106 -28.13 -20.57 7.83
CA LYS A 106 -28.07 -21.97 7.41
C LYS A 106 -28.18 -22.94 8.59
N LYS A 107 -27.49 -22.65 9.70
CA LYS A 107 -27.53 -23.47 10.92
C LYS A 107 -28.93 -23.49 11.53
N ASP A 108 -29.59 -22.34 11.59
CA ASP A 108 -30.94 -22.23 12.14
C ASP A 108 -31.96 -22.96 11.26
N LEU A 109 -31.85 -22.85 9.93
CA LEU A 109 -32.69 -23.60 8.99
C LEU A 109 -32.48 -25.11 9.09
N THR A 110 -31.24 -25.59 9.25
CA THR A 110 -30.98 -27.02 9.45
C THR A 110 -31.60 -27.55 10.73
N LYS A 111 -31.59 -26.78 11.81
CA LYS A 111 -32.27 -27.17 13.07
C LYS A 111 -33.78 -27.25 12.91
N ILE A 112 -34.38 -26.27 12.22
CA ILE A 112 -35.83 -26.28 11.97
C ILE A 112 -36.21 -27.49 11.13
N ARG A 113 -35.40 -27.83 10.12
CA ARG A 113 -35.62 -29.06 9.32
C ARG A 113 -35.56 -30.32 10.18
N GLU A 114 -34.57 -30.45 11.06
CA GLU A 114 -34.47 -31.61 11.98
C GLU A 114 -35.70 -31.74 12.89
N ILE A 115 -36.29 -30.62 13.33
CA ILE A 115 -37.50 -30.62 14.16
C ILE A 115 -38.73 -31.08 13.37
N LEU A 116 -38.78 -30.84 12.05
CA LEU A 116 -39.92 -31.20 11.20
C LEU A 116 -39.85 -32.63 10.65
N GLU A 117 -38.68 -33.28 10.70
CA GLU A 117 -38.50 -34.70 10.31
C GLU A 117 -38.65 -35.69 11.49
N HIS A 118 -39.10 -35.21 12.65
CA HIS A 118 -39.52 -36.00 13.82
C HIS A 118 -40.95 -35.64 14.23
#